data_AF-A0A937VAL6-F1
#
_entry.id   AF-A0A937VAL6-F1
#
_cell.length_a   1.000
_cell.length_b   1.000
_cell.length_c   1.000
_cell.angle_alpha   90.00
_cell.angle_beta   90.00
_cell.angle_gamma   90.00
#
_symmetry.space_group_name_H-M   'P 1'
#
loop_
_entity.id
_entity.type
_entity.pdbx_description
1 polymer ?
#
loop_
_entity_poly.entity_id
_entity_poly.type
_entity_poly.pdbx_seq_one_letter_code
_entity_poly.pdbx_strand_id
1 'polypeptide(L)'
;MQIAVVPIETTINVVRPVEFEGLAPGLFARSSPITASVILKGPLPVLDKLQYEDVRVVLSVDGLAPGTYQLTPQVIILPPGVVLQTMLPETFETTLARSPFPTPPAP
;
A
#
# COMPACT_ATOMS: atom_id res chain seq x y z
N MET A 1 -8.51 -24.98 35.64
CA MET A 1 -8.65 -23.56 35.26
C MET A 1 -7.72 -23.30 34.07
N GLN A 2 -8.18 -23.52 32.84
CA GLN A 2 -7.42 -23.05 31.67
C GLN A 2 -7.77 -21.58 31.47
N ILE A 3 -6.81 -20.70 31.71
CA ILE A 3 -6.93 -19.29 31.36
C ILE A 3 -6.74 -19.24 29.85
N ALA A 4 -7.84 -19.30 29.10
CA ALA A 4 -7.82 -19.04 27.68
C ALA A 4 -7.52 -17.54 27.52
N VAL A 5 -6.25 -17.20 27.30
CA VAL A 5 -5.86 -15.84 26.94
C VAL A 5 -6.39 -15.61 25.53
N VAL A 6 -7.58 -15.02 25.43
CA VAL A 6 -8.11 -14.58 24.14
C VAL A 6 -7.13 -13.53 23.60
N PRO A 7 -6.65 -13.64 22.36
CA PRO A 7 -5.79 -12.61 21.78
C PRO A 7 -6.53 -11.28 21.85
N ILE A 8 -5.90 -10.27 22.44
CA ILE A 8 -6.43 -8.90 22.39
C ILE A 8 -6.21 -8.44 20.95
N GLU A 9 -7.27 -8.40 20.17
CA GLU A 9 -7.24 -7.84 18.82
C GLU A 9 -7.15 -6.32 18.94
N THR A 10 -6.13 -5.74 18.33
CA THR A 10 -5.92 -4.30 18.25
C THR A 10 -5.98 -3.87 16.79
N THR A 11 -6.33 -2.61 16.59
CA THR A 11 -6.31 -1.96 15.29
C THR A 11 -5.20 -0.92 15.28
N ILE A 12 -4.32 -0.98 14.27
CA ILE A 12 -3.30 0.04 14.02
C ILE A 12 -3.51 0.66 12.64
N ASN A 13 -3.18 1.94 12.51
CA ASN A 13 -3.13 2.62 11.23
C ASN A 13 -1.68 2.80 10.80
N VAL A 14 -1.30 2.21 9.68
CA VAL A 14 0.03 2.34 9.08
C VAL A 14 -0.07 3.07 7.75
N VAL A 15 0.84 4.01 7.51
CA VAL A 15 0.95 4.70 6.22
C VAL A 15 2.06 4.04 5.43
N ARG A 16 1.77 3.63 4.20
CA ARG A 16 2.74 2.99 3.30
C ARG A 16 2.78 3.71 1.96
N PRO A 17 3.97 3.90 1.38
CA PRO A 17 4.08 4.40 0.03
C PRO A 17 3.53 3.35 -0.93
N VAL A 18 3.00 3.84 -2.03
CA VAL A 18 2.60 3.02 -3.15
C VAL A 18 3.84 2.64 -3.96
N GLU A 19 4.00 1.35 -4.22
CA GLU A 19 4.99 0.80 -5.14
C GLU A 19 4.30 0.43 -6.45
N PHE A 20 4.97 0.63 -7.59
CA PHE A 20 4.46 0.23 -8.91
C PHE A 20 5.09 -1.08 -9.35
N GLU A 21 4.27 -2.03 -9.79
CA GLU A 21 4.72 -3.29 -10.36
C GLU A 21 4.33 -3.38 -11.84
N GLY A 22 5.21 -3.93 -12.68
CA GLY A 22 4.97 -4.04 -14.13
C GLY A 22 5.18 -2.74 -14.90
N LEU A 23 5.90 -1.77 -14.33
CA LEU A 23 6.23 -0.53 -15.03
C LEU A 23 7.22 -0.82 -16.18
N ALA A 24 6.80 -0.57 -17.41
CA ALA A 24 7.65 -0.75 -18.58
C ALA A 24 8.86 0.22 -18.55
N PRO A 25 10.06 -0.21 -19.00
CA PRO A 25 11.23 0.64 -19.06
C PRO A 25 10.99 1.85 -19.96
N GLY A 26 11.25 3.05 -19.45
CA GLY A 26 10.99 4.32 -20.16
C GLY A 26 9.56 4.87 -19.99
N LEU A 27 8.69 4.18 -19.24
CA LEU A 27 7.45 4.76 -18.73
C LEU A 27 7.67 5.32 -17.31
N PHE A 28 6.95 6.39 -17.01
CA PHE A 28 6.87 6.99 -15.69
C PHE A 28 5.44 6.82 -15.19
N ALA A 29 5.28 6.15 -14.06
CA ALA A 29 4.01 6.10 -13.34
C ALA A 29 4.06 7.08 -12.16
N ARG A 30 2.93 7.75 -11.91
CA ARG A 30 2.73 8.58 -10.73
C ARG A 30 1.35 8.32 -10.18
N SER A 31 1.29 8.01 -8.89
CA SER A 31 0.05 7.84 -8.16
C SER A 31 -0.28 9.14 -7.42
N SER A 32 -1.56 9.44 -7.35
CA SER A 32 -2.09 10.48 -6.49
C SER A 32 -3.25 9.87 -5.71
N PRO A 33 -3.14 9.72 -4.38
CA PRO A 33 -1.99 10.06 -3.53
C PRO A 33 -0.79 9.10 -3.68
N ILE A 34 0.41 9.50 -3.21
CA ILE A 34 1.62 8.66 -3.23
C ILE A 34 1.71 7.69 -2.04
N THR A 35 0.82 7.86 -1.06
CA THR A 35 0.74 7.07 0.17
C THR A 35 -0.67 6.56 0.39
N ALA A 36 -0.72 5.39 1.01
CA ALA A 36 -1.92 4.68 1.41
C ALA A 36 -1.99 4.57 2.92
N SER A 37 -3.14 4.88 3.50
CA SER A 37 -3.44 4.56 4.89
C SER A 37 -4.03 3.16 4.95
N VAL A 38 -3.32 2.24 5.57
CA VAL A 38 -3.70 0.84 5.72
C VAL A 38 -4.03 0.60 7.19
N ILE A 39 -5.27 0.21 7.46
CA ILE A 39 -5.75 -0.08 8.80
C ILE A 39 -5.75 -1.59 8.96
N LEU A 40 -4.89 -2.06 9.88
CA LEU A 40 -4.66 -3.48 10.12
C LEU A 40 -5.28 -3.87 11.45
N LYS A 41 -5.88 -5.05 11.47
CA LYS A 41 -6.44 -5.66 12.68
C LYS A 41 -5.74 -6.98 12.95
N GLY A 42 -5.33 -7.21 14.19
CA GLY A 42 -4.68 -8.46 14.56
C GLY A 42 -4.24 -8.49 16.02
N PRO A 43 -3.52 -9.56 16.43
CA PRO A 43 -3.00 -9.70 17.77
C PRO A 43 -1.96 -8.62 18.08
N LEU A 44 -2.10 -7.93 19.21
CA LEU A 44 -1.14 -6.92 19.69
C LEU A 44 0.35 -7.33 19.55
N PRO A 45 0.81 -8.53 19.97
CA PRO A 45 2.22 -8.89 19.86
C PRO A 45 2.73 -9.08 18.42
N VAL A 46 1.83 -9.29 17.45
CA VAL A 46 2.20 -9.37 16.02
C VAL A 46 2.29 -7.97 15.43
N LEU A 47 1.33 -7.10 15.77
CA LEU A 47 1.33 -5.70 15.35
C LEU A 47 2.50 -4.91 15.94
N ASP A 48 2.92 -5.23 17.16
CA ASP A 48 4.07 -4.61 17.83
C ASP A 48 5.41 -5.00 17.19
N LYS A 49 5.48 -6.21 16.62
CA LYS A 49 6.64 -6.71 15.87
C LYS A 49 6.60 -6.38 14.38
N LEU A 50 5.50 -5.78 13.92
CA LEU A 50 5.25 -5.52 12.51
C LEU A 50 6.28 -4.51 11.99
N GLN A 51 7.07 -4.94 11.02
CA GLN A 51 8.09 -4.12 10.40
C GLN A 51 7.50 -3.33 9.23
N TYR A 52 8.28 -2.38 8.72
CA TYR A 52 7.87 -1.59 7.56
C TYR A 52 7.66 -2.46 6.31
N GLU A 53 8.54 -3.44 6.13
CA GLU A 53 8.61 -4.38 4.99
C GLU A 53 7.51 -5.47 5.01
N ASP A 54 6.91 -5.70 6.17
CA ASP A 54 5.84 -6.70 6.34
C ASP A 54 4.53 -6.32 5.66
N VAL A 55 4.36 -5.01 5.40
CA VAL A 55 3.15 -4.45 4.78
C VAL A 55 3.54 -3.61 3.60
N ARG A 56 3.26 -4.14 2.40
CA ARG A 56 3.59 -3.49 1.14
C ARG A 56 2.31 -3.17 0.38
N VAL A 57 2.28 -2.01 -0.26
CA VAL A 57 1.15 -1.55 -1.06
C VAL A 57 1.63 -1.48 -2.50
N VAL A 58 1.19 -2.45 -3.31
CA VAL A 58 1.68 -2.65 -4.66
C VAL A 58 0.57 -2.34 -5.66
N LEU A 59 0.89 -1.53 -6.65
CA LEU A 59 0.00 -1.11 -7.72
C LEU A 59 0.49 -1.69 -9.05
N SER A 60 -0.23 -2.68 -9.55
CA SER A 60 0.06 -3.30 -10.84
C SER A 60 -0.33 -2.35 -11.97
N VAL A 61 0.67 -1.91 -12.73
CA VAL A 61 0.54 -1.08 -13.93
C VAL A 61 0.96 -1.82 -15.20
N ASP A 62 1.07 -3.15 -15.09
CA ASP A 62 1.51 -4.03 -16.17
C ASP A 62 0.59 -3.92 -17.39
N GLY A 63 1.19 -3.79 -18.58
CA GLY A 63 0.46 -3.70 -19.84
C GLY A 63 -0.35 -2.41 -20.04
N LEU A 64 -0.26 -1.41 -19.15
CA LEU A 64 -0.98 -0.14 -19.29
C LEU A 64 -0.28 0.82 -20.26
N ALA A 65 -1.08 1.46 -21.11
CA ALA A 65 -0.61 2.53 -21.98
C ALA A 65 -0.50 3.86 -21.19
N PRO A 66 0.23 4.86 -21.72
CA PRO A 66 0.22 6.21 -21.15
C PRO A 66 -1.20 6.78 -21.08
N GLY A 67 -1.62 7.20 -19.89
CA GLY A 67 -2.98 7.64 -19.59
C GLY A 67 -3.22 7.72 -18.09
N THR A 68 -4.41 8.18 -17.69
CA THR A 68 -4.82 8.22 -16.28
C THR A 68 -5.79 7.07 -16.01
N TYR A 69 -5.48 6.25 -15.01
CA TYR A 69 -6.26 5.09 -14.62
C TYR A 69 -6.48 5.09 -13.12
N GLN A 70 -7.69 4.71 -12.69
CA GLN A 70 -7.96 4.44 -11.29
C GLN A 70 -7.65 2.97 -11.03
N LEU A 71 -6.59 2.74 -10.27
CA LEU A 71 -6.11 1.40 -9.95
C LEU A 71 -6.29 1.16 -8.46
N THR A 72 -6.68 -0.06 -8.12
CA THR A 72 -6.78 -0.51 -6.73
C THR A 72 -5.47 -1.18 -6.35
N PRO A 73 -4.74 -0.67 -5.35
CA PRO A 73 -3.54 -1.33 -4.87
C PRO A 73 -3.85 -2.64 -4.16
N GLN A 74 -2.90 -3.54 -4.28
CA GLN A 74 -2.85 -4.77 -3.54
C GLN A 74 -2.00 -4.58 -2.28
N VAL A 75 -2.59 -4.85 -1.13
CA VAL A 75 -1.87 -4.86 0.15
C VAL A 75 -1.34 -6.27 0.41
N ILE A 76 -0.03 -6.40 0.49
CA ILE A 76 0.67 -7.64 0.83
C ILE A 76 0.99 -7.58 2.33
N ILE A 77 0.46 -8.53 3.09
CA ILE A 77 0.68 -8.67 4.54
C ILE A 77 1.38 -10.01 4.77
N LEU A 78 2.65 -9.97 5.17
CA LEU A 78 3.44 -11.16 5.46
C LEU A 78 3.05 -11.87 6.78
N PRO A 79 2.85 -11.16 7.91
CA PRO A 79 2.66 -11.83 9.19
C PRO A 79 1.28 -12.51 9.29
N PRO A 80 1.23 -13.79 9.71
CA PRO A 80 -0.03 -14.50 9.87
C PRO A 80 -0.84 -13.95 11.06
N GLY A 81 -2.17 -13.93 10.92
CA GLY A 81 -3.08 -13.42 11.94
C GLY A 81 -3.32 -11.91 11.90
N VAL A 82 -2.63 -11.18 11.01
CA VAL A 82 -2.97 -9.79 10.69
C VAL A 82 -3.86 -9.80 9.46
N VAL A 83 -4.97 -9.08 9.54
CA VAL A 83 -5.90 -8.90 8.43
C VAL A 83 -6.04 -7.43 8.09
N LEU A 84 -6.19 -7.13 6.80
CA LEU A 84 -6.58 -5.81 6.35
C LEU A 84 -8.01 -5.55 6.82
N GLN A 85 -8.20 -4.52 7.63
CA GLN A 85 -9.53 -4.10 8.06
C GLN A 85 -10.11 -3.10 7.07
N THR A 86 -9.34 -2.06 6.74
CA THR A 86 -9.74 -1.05 5.74
C THR A 86 -8.52 -0.34 5.18
N MET A 87 -8.68 0.30 4.03
CA MET A 87 -7.62 0.98 3.32
C MET A 87 -8.16 2.27 2.69
N LEU A 88 -7.42 3.37 2.85
CA LEU A 88 -7.83 4.69 2.41
C LEU A 88 -6.69 5.41 1.68
N PRO A 89 -6.92 5.94 0.47
CA PRO A 89 -8.10 5.70 -0.37
C PRO A 89 -8.16 4.26 -0.90
N GLU A 90 -9.33 3.78 -1.32
CA GLU A 90 -9.47 2.44 -1.93
C GLU A 90 -9.00 2.41 -3.41
N THR A 91 -8.93 3.58 -4.04
CA THR A 91 -8.52 3.76 -5.44
C THR A 91 -7.46 4.83 -5.56
N PHE A 92 -6.45 4.57 -6.39
CA PHE A 92 -5.35 5.49 -6.65
C PHE A 92 -5.41 5.95 -8.09
N GLU A 93 -5.44 7.26 -8.28
CA GLU A 93 -5.31 7.83 -9.60
C GLU A 93 -3.85 7.68 -10.04
N THR A 94 -3.62 6.76 -10.96
CA THR A 94 -2.31 6.46 -11.51
C THR A 94 -2.21 7.04 -12.91
N THR A 95 -1.35 8.02 -13.08
CA THR A 95 -1.01 8.58 -14.39
C THR A 95 0.26 7.93 -14.90
N LEU A 96 0.21 7.39 -16.12
CA LEU A 96 1.35 6.87 -16.85
C LEU A 96 1.73 7.84 -17.97
N ALA A 97 3.01 8.17 -18.06
CA ALA A 97 3.57 9.06 -19.08
C ALA A 97 4.86 8.48 -19.66
N ARG A 98 5.18 8.82 -20.92
CA ARG A 98 6.48 8.48 -21.55
C ARG A 98 7.58 9.50 -21.26
N SER A 99 7.22 10.61 -20.63
CA SER A 99 8.14 11.65 -20.20
C SER A 99 8.16 11.72 -18.68
N PRO A 100 9.29 12.10 -18.06
CA PRO A 100 9.31 12.38 -16.63
C PRO A 100 8.29 13.48 -16.32
N PHE A 101 7.59 13.33 -15.20
CA PHE A 101 6.73 14.39 -14.70
C PHE A 101 7.61 15.60 -14.36
N PRO A 102 7.18 16.84 -14.67
CA PRO A 102 7.93 18.02 -14.30
C PRO A 102 8.16 18.00 -12.79
N THR A 103 9.42 17.92 -12.37
CA THR A 103 9.80 18.17 -10.98
C THR A 103 9.46 19.63 -10.69
N PRO A 104 8.77 19.94 -9.58
CA PRO A 104 8.54 21.33 -9.21
C PRO A 104 9.89 22.08 -9.22
N PRO A 105 10.00 23.24 -9.87
CA PRO A 105 11.22 24.03 -9.81
C PRO A 105 11.50 24.36 -8.33
N ALA A 106 12.74 24.11 -7.89
CA ALA A 106 13.19 24.56 -6.57
C ALA A 106 13.09 26.11 -6.51
N PRO A 107 12.66 26.69 -5.37
CA PRO A 107 12.55 28.13 -5.21
C PRO A 107 13.91 28.85 -5.25
#